data_AF-A0AAW0LA82-F1
#
_entry.id   AF-A0AAW0LA82-F1
#
_cell.length_a   1.000
_cell.length_b   1.000
_cell.length_c   1.000
_cell.angle_alpha   90.00
_cell.angle_beta   90.00
_cell.angle_gamma   90.00
#
_symmetry.space_group_name_H-M   'P 1'
#
loop_
_entity.id
_entity.type
_entity.pdbx_description
1 polymer ?
#
loop_
_entity_poly.entity_id
_entity_poly.type
_entity_poly.pdbx_seq_one_letter_code
_entity_poly.pdbx_strand_id
1 'polypeptide(L)' 'MVEFMEKVSAAVESEELTIEERNLLSVAYKNKIDARRASRRIISSIEQKEGSRGNEDHALDLLIMITVM' A
#
# COMPACT_ATOMS: atom_id res chain seq x y z
N MET A 1 -3.79 -11.58 4.77
CA MET A 1 -4.78 -10.98 5.70
C MET A 1 -5.89 -10.26 4.92
N VAL A 2 -5.58 -9.29 4.06
CA VAL A 2 -6.59 -8.61 3.21
C VAL A 2 -7.32 -9.57 2.28
N GLU A 3 -6.63 -10.47 1.59
CA GLU A 3 -7.27 -11.45 0.68
C GLU A 3 -8.24 -12.40 1.41
N PHE A 4 -7.95 -12.73 2.67
CA PHE A 4 -8.86 -13.53 3.50
C PHE A 4 -10.09 -12.72 3.92
N MET A 5 -9.91 -11.43 4.24
CA MET A 5 -11.03 -10.54 4.58
C MET A 5 -11.90 -10.19 3.36
N GLU A 6 -11.31 -10.08 2.17
CA GLU A 6 -12.04 -9.92 0.91
C GLU A 6 -12.91 -11.16 0.64
N LYS A 7 -12.37 -12.37 0.83
CA LYS A 7 -13.15 -13.61 0.73
C LYS A 7 -14.26 -13.73 1.77
N VAL A 8 -14.01 -13.31 3.02
CA VAL A 8 -15.05 -13.29 4.07
C VAL A 8 -16.15 -12.29 3.70
N SER A 9 -15.79 -11.09 3.23
CA SER A 9 -16.80 -10.11 2.78
C SER A 9 -17.59 -10.56 1.55
N ALA A 10 -16.98 -11.33 0.65
CA ALA A 10 -17.64 -11.88 -0.54
C ALA A 10 -18.52 -13.09 -0.24
N ALA A 11 -18.23 -13.84 0.83
CA ALA A 11 -19.04 -14.96 1.28
C ALA A 11 -20.30 -14.51 2.05
N VAL A 12 -20.31 -13.27 2.56
CA VAL A 12 -21.45 -12.68 3.26
C VAL A 12 -22.36 -11.99 2.23
N GLU A 13 -23.09 -12.76 1.42
CA GLU A 13 -23.99 -12.23 0.38
C GLU A 13 -25.31 -11.65 0.95
N SER A 14 -25.59 -11.80 2.25
CA SER A 14 -26.90 -11.42 2.82
C SER A 14 -26.94 -10.98 4.30
N GLU A 15 -25.84 -11.07 5.05
CA GLU A 15 -25.78 -10.59 6.45
C GLU A 15 -24.90 -9.32 6.56
N GLU A 16 -25.31 -8.37 7.40
CA GLU A 16 -24.43 -7.22 7.69
C GLU A 16 -23.18 -7.70 8.45
N LEU A 17 -22.00 -7.30 7.98
CA LEU A 17 -20.74 -7.54 8.69
C LEU A 17 -20.86 -7.08 10.15
N THR A 18 -20.50 -7.96 11.07
CA THR A 18 -20.45 -7.63 12.49
C THR A 18 -19.44 -6.51 12.75
N ILE A 19 -19.56 -5.85 13.90
CA ILE A 19 -18.65 -4.76 14.30
C ILE A 19 -17.18 -5.25 14.32
N GLU A 20 -16.96 -6.50 14.75
CA GLU A 20 -15.63 -7.11 14.83
C GLU A 20 -15.04 -7.38 13.44
N GLU A 21 -15.83 -7.91 12.51
CA GLU A 21 -15.39 -8.17 11.13
C GLU A 21 -15.08 -6.88 10.38
N ARG A 22 -15.91 -5.83 10.55
CA ARG A 22 -15.62 -4.50 9.99
C ARG A 22 -14.33 -3.90 10.54
N ASN A 23 -14.06 -4.06 11.83
CA ASN A 23 -12.81 -3.60 12.44
C ASN A 23 -11.62 -4.35 11.87
N LEU A 24 -11.72 -5.68 11.74
CA LEU A 24 -10.65 -6.51 11.19
C LEU A 24 -10.37 -6.18 9.72
N LEU A 25 -11.42 -5.93 8.93
CA LEU A 25 -11.32 -5.48 7.55
C LEU A 25 -10.64 -4.10 7.47
N SER A 26 -11.02 -3.18 8.35
CA SER A 26 -10.43 -1.84 8.45
C SER A 26 -8.93 -1.90 8.81
N VAL A 27 -8.56 -2.73 9.78
CA VAL A 27 -7.16 -2.95 10.17
C VAL A 27 -6.36 -3.55 9.01
N ALA A 28 -6.92 -4.55 8.33
CA ALA A 28 -6.25 -5.20 7.21
C ALA A 28 -5.99 -4.21 6.05
N TYR A 29 -6.99 -3.43 5.64
CA TYR A 29 -6.83 -2.41 4.59
C TYR A 29 -5.89 -1.29 5.01
N LYS A 30 -6.00 -0.80 6.25
CA LYS A 30 -5.08 0.21 6.79
C LYS A 30 -3.63 -0.27 6.72
N ASN A 31 -3.36 -1.50 7.17
CA ASN A 31 -2.01 -2.06 7.14
C ASN A 31 -1.47 -2.22 5.71
N LYS A 32 -2.31 -2.62 4.74
CA LYS A 32 -1.92 -2.70 3.32
C LYS A 32 -1.52 -1.33 2.77
N ILE A 33 -2.30 -0.29 3.07
CA ILE A 33 -2.02 1.09 2.63
C ILE A 33 -0.79 1.65 3.35
N ASP A 34 -0.65 1.40 4.65
CA ASP A 34 0.48 1.89 5.44
C ASP A 34 1.80 1.25 5.00
N ALA A 35 1.79 -0.04 4.64
CA ALA A 35 2.94 -0.69 4.02
C ALA A 35 3.32 -0.02 2.69
N ARG A 36 2.35 0.24 1.80
CA ARG A 36 2.62 0.97 0.54
C ARG A 36 3.14 2.38 0.78
N ARG A 37 2.59 3.11 1.75
CA ARG A 37 3.03 4.46 2.13
C ARG A 37 4.45 4.45 2.69
N ALA A 38 4.80 3.46 3.51
CA ALA A 38 6.15 3.27 4.01
C ALA A 38 7.12 2.99 2.86
N SER A 39 6.78 2.08 1.94
CA SER A 39 7.58 1.82 0.74
C SER A 39 7.76 3.08 -0.11
N ARG A 40 6.70 3.85 -0.34
CA ARG A 40 6.78 5.12 -1.09
C ARG A 40 7.72 6.12 -0.42
N ARG A 41 7.70 6.24 0.92
CA ARG A 41 8.63 7.11 1.66
C ARG A 41 10.08 6.67 1.49
N ILE A 42 10.33 5.36 1.52
CA ILE A 42 11.67 4.81 1.32
C ILE A 42 12.15 5.11 -0.11
N ILE A 43 11.32 4.84 -1.11
CA ILE A 43 11.65 5.08 -2.52
C ILE A 43 11.94 6.58 -2.76
N SER A 44 11.12 7.49 -2.22
CA SER A 44 11.36 8.93 -2.32
C SER A 44 12.65 9.38 -1.62
N SER A 45 13.01 8.77 -0.49
CA SER A 45 14.29 9.04 0.17
C SER A 45 15.48 8.54 -0.66
N ILE A 46 15.33 7.44 -1.40
CA ILE A 46 16.36 6.91 -2.31
C ILE A 46 16.49 7.81 -3.54
N GLU A 47 15.37 8.22 -4.14
CA GLU A 47 15.34 9.16 -5.26
C GLU A 47 16.11 10.45 -4.94
N GLN A 48 15.84 11.04 -3.76
CA GLN A 48 16.54 12.25 -3.32
C GLN A 48 18.06 12.02 -3.19
N LYS A 49 18.48 10.83 -2.75
CA LYS A 49 19.91 10.47 -2.65
C LYS A 49 20.54 10.27 -4.03
N GLU A 50 19.87 9.59 -4.95
CA GLU A 50 20.39 9.35 -6.30
C GLU A 50 20.44 10.64 -7.13
N GLY A 51 19.46 11.53 -6.98
CA GLY A 51 19.52 12.88 -7.56
C GLY A 51 20.73 13.68 -7.06
N SER A 52 21.06 13.59 -5.76
CA SER A 52 22.27 14.25 -5.23
C SER A 52 23.60 13.67 -5.73
N ARG A 53 23.57 12.45 -6.28
CA ARG A 53 24.75 11.77 -6.85
C ARG A 53 24.91 12.03 -8.35
N GLY A 54 23.99 12.76 -8.98
CA GLY A 54 23.99 13.02 -10.43
C GLY A 54 23.47 11.87 -11.28
N ASN A 55 22.82 10.86 -10.68
CA ASN A 55 22.21 9.74 -11.38
C ASN A 55 20.74 10.07 -11.75
N GLU A 56 20.54 11.02 -12.66
CA GLU A 56 19.21 11.52 -13.04
C GLU A 56 18.32 10.42 -13.67
N ASP A 57 18.89 9.53 -14.47
CA ASP A 57 18.15 8.41 -15.08
C ASP A 57 17.56 7.45 -14.03
N HIS A 58 18.33 7.14 -12.98
CA HIS A 58 17.86 6.27 -11.89
C HIS A 58 16.83 6.98 -11.00
N ALA A 59 16.95 8.30 -10.82
CA ALA A 59 15.94 9.08 -10.12
C ALA A 59 14.60 9.10 -10.90
N LEU A 60 14.64 9.23 -12.23
CA LEU A 60 13.45 9.17 -13.08
C LEU A 60 12.76 7.80 -13.06
N ASP A 61 13.53 6.70 -13.11
CA ASP A 61 12.97 5.35 -12.97
C ASP A 61 12.25 5.14 -11.63
N LEU A 62 12.81 5.69 -10.53
CA LEU A 62 12.19 5.65 -9.21
C LEU A 62 10.93 6.52 -9.13
N LEU A 63 10.90 7.67 -9.81
CA LEU A 63 9.74 8.56 -9.87
C LEU A 63 8.57 7.92 -10.64
N ILE A 64 8.87 7.23 -11.75
CA ILE A 64 7.88 6.43 -12.49
C ILE A 64 7.32 5.36 -11.54
N MET A 65 8.19 4.64 -10.84
CA MET A 65 7.77 3.59 -9.91
C MET A 65 6.87 4.11 -8.78
N ILE A 66 7.12 5.32 -8.27
CA ILE A 66 6.24 5.98 -7.28
C ILE A 66 4.85 6.31 -7.86
N THR A 67 4.76 6.59 -9.15
CA THR A 67 3.53 7.03 -9.82
C THR A 67 2.64 5.86 -10.26
N VAL A 68 3.21 4.68 -10.54
CA VAL A 68 2.45 3.49 -11.02
C VAL A 68 1.95 2.57 -9.89
N MET A 69 2.33 2.81 -8.62
CA MET A 69 1.94 2.01 -7.44
C MET A 69 0.65 2.48 -6.75
#